data_AF-A0A8T5AAS0-F1
#
_entry.id   AF-A0A8T5AAS0-F1
#
_cell.length_a   1.000
_cell.length_b   1.000
_cell.length_c   1.000
_cell.angle_alpha   90.00
_cell.angle_beta   90.00
_cell.angle_gamma   90.00
#
_symmetry.space_group_name_H-M   'P 1'
#
loop_
_entity.id
_entity.type
_entity.pdbx_description
1 polymer ?
#
loop_
_entity_poly.entity_id
_entity_poly.type
_entity_poly.pdbx_seq_one_letter_code
_entity_poly.pdbx_strand_id
1 'polypeptide(L)'
;MAVEISALVMIISVAFLLVFLIFFLVALISFLKWLRRPRIYYAPIRVEDYMCPKCGSKELDLIGVRTLRCRRCGTIFALRGAYEERWIIWPFFWWFPLIIPIPLKREES
;
A
#
# COMPACT_ATOMS: atom_id res chain seq x y z
N MET A 1 56.70 4.78 15.81
CA MET A 1 56.08 4.21 14.60
C MET A 1 54.89 3.28 14.90
N ALA A 2 54.93 2.38 15.90
CA ALA A 2 53.77 1.51 16.20
C ALA A 2 52.52 2.27 16.71
N VAL A 3 52.72 3.35 17.46
CA VAL A 3 51.64 4.14 18.08
C VAL A 3 50.79 4.91 17.06
N GLU A 4 51.38 5.31 15.93
CA GLU A 4 50.69 6.06 14.87
C GLU A 4 49.72 5.18 14.09
N ILE A 5 50.09 3.93 13.85
CA ILE A 5 49.24 2.96 13.15
C ILE A 5 48.04 2.58 14.02
N SER A 6 48.23 2.36 15.32
CA SER A 6 47.12 2.07 16.23
C SER A 6 46.12 3.22 16.32
N ALA A 7 46.59 4.47 16.34
CA ALA A 7 45.72 5.63 16.35
C ALA A 7 44.90 5.74 15.05
N LEU A 8 45.52 5.54 13.89
CA LEU A 8 44.84 5.53 12.60
C LEU A 8 43.77 4.43 12.51
N VAL A 9 44.09 3.22 12.96
CA VAL A 9 43.12 2.10 12.97
C VAL A 9 41.92 2.42 13.86
N MET A 10 42.15 3.01 15.03
CA MET A 10 41.03 3.43 15.90
C MET A 10 40.15 4.47 15.22
N ILE A 11 40.73 5.50 14.60
CA ILE A 11 39.97 6.55 13.90
C ILE A 11 39.13 5.95 12.77
N ILE A 12 39.72 5.09 11.94
CA ILE A 12 39.01 4.43 10.81
C ILE A 12 37.88 3.54 11.33
N SER A 13 38.13 2.76 12.39
CA SER A 13 37.11 1.88 12.96
C SER A 13 35.92 2.66 13.53
N VAL A 14 36.17 3.79 14.21
CA VAL A 14 35.13 4.67 14.74
C VAL A 14 34.34 5.30 13.60
N ALA A 15 35.01 5.80 12.56
CA ALA A 15 34.35 6.37 11.40
C ALA A 15 33.44 5.33 10.69
N PHE A 16 33.93 4.10 10.52
CA PHE A 16 33.15 3.02 9.91
C PHE A 16 31.91 2.67 10.74
N LEU A 17 32.05 2.57 12.06
CA LEU A 17 30.92 2.32 12.96
C LEU A 17 29.87 3.43 12.89
N LEU A 18 30.28 4.70 12.81
CA LEU A 18 29.35 5.83 12.67
C LEU A 18 28.58 5.76 11.35
N VAL A 19 29.25 5.51 10.23
CA VAL A 19 28.61 5.36 8.91
C VAL A 19 27.63 4.19 8.91
N PHE A 20 28.04 3.06 9.48
CA PHE A 20 27.19 1.87 9.58
C PHE A 20 25.93 2.14 10.43
N LEU A 21 26.09 2.84 11.56
CA LEU A 21 24.96 3.20 12.43
C LEU A 21 23.99 4.15 11.73
N ILE A 22 24.49 5.16 11.01
CA ILE A 22 23.64 6.07 10.22
C ILE A 22 22.87 5.29 9.15
N PHE A 23 23.55 4.42 8.41
CA PHE A 23 22.91 3.57 7.40
C PHE A 23 21.81 2.70 8.00
N PHE A 24 22.10 2.06 9.14
CA PHE A 24 21.12 1.21 9.84
C PHE A 24 19.92 2.02 10.34
N LEU A 25 20.12 3.22 10.87
CA LEU A 25 19.03 4.11 11.28
C LEU A 25 18.14 4.52 10.11
N VAL A 26 18.74 4.86 8.96
CA VAL A 26 17.97 5.21 7.74
C VAL A 26 17.18 4.00 7.23
N ALA A 27 17.80 2.81 7.22
CA ALA A 27 17.13 1.57 6.86
C ALA A 27 15.98 1.25 7.82
N LEU A 28 16.19 1.39 9.13
CA LEU A 28 15.18 1.17 10.14
C LEU A 28 14.02 2.17 10.01
N ILE A 29 14.29 3.46 9.82
CA ILE A 29 13.24 4.47 9.60
C ILE A 29 12.43 4.15 8.34
N SER A 30 13.10 3.72 7.27
CA SER A 30 12.43 3.33 6.03
C SER A 30 11.56 2.08 6.23
N PHE A 31 12.07 1.09 6.95
CA PHE A 31 11.33 -0.12 7.30
C PHE A 31 10.15 0.17 8.22
N LEU A 32 10.33 1.01 9.24
CA LEU A 32 9.24 1.45 10.12
C LEU A 32 8.21 2.28 9.36
N LYS A 33 8.61 3.14 8.43
CA LYS A 33 7.68 3.85 7.53
C LYS A 33 6.91 2.88 6.64
N TRP A 34 7.56 1.82 6.14
CA TRP A 34 6.91 0.77 5.38
C TRP A 34 5.90 0.01 6.27
N LEU A 35 6.28 -0.41 7.48
CA LEU A 35 5.38 -1.05 8.44
C LEU A 35 4.24 -0.13 8.90
N ARG A 36 4.39 1.19 8.80
CA ARG A 36 3.29 2.15 9.03
C ARG A 36 2.38 2.36 7.81
N ARG A 37 2.74 1.89 6.61
CA ARG A 37 1.93 2.00 5.39
C ARG A 37 0.97 0.84 5.04
N PRO A 38 0.71 -0.23 5.84
CA PRO A 38 -0.11 -1.35 5.37
C PRO A 38 -1.62 -1.13 5.56
N ARG A 39 -2.11 0.05 5.95
CA ARG A 39 -3.51 0.24 6.38
C ARG A 39 -4.35 1.27 5.62
N ILE A 40 -4.01 1.60 4.37
CA ILE A 40 -4.80 2.57 3.57
C ILE A 40 -5.25 1.97 2.22
N TYR A 41 -5.75 0.73 2.22
CA TYR A 41 -6.32 0.10 1.00
C TYR A 41 -7.77 -0.35 1.14
N TYR A 42 -8.47 0.11 2.19
CA TYR A 42 -9.92 -0.02 2.25
C TYR A 42 -10.50 1.39 2.19
N ALA A 43 -10.71 1.89 0.97
CA ALA A 43 -11.62 3.00 0.77
C ALA A 43 -12.99 2.58 1.34
N PRO A 44 -13.60 3.37 2.24
CA PRO A 44 -14.92 3.06 2.75
C PRO A 44 -15.90 3.05 1.58
N ILE A 45 -16.66 1.95 1.46
CA ILE A 45 -17.69 1.81 0.44
C ILE A 45 -18.81 2.77 0.80
N ARG A 46 -19.06 3.76 -0.05
CA ARG A 46 -20.23 4.62 0.04
C ARG A 46 -21.40 3.91 -0.63
N VAL A 47 -22.35 3.46 0.18
CA VAL A 47 -23.49 2.67 -0.28
C VAL A 47 -24.40 3.51 -1.20
N GLU A 48 -24.35 4.83 -1.04
CA GLU A 48 -25.13 5.82 -1.78
C GLU A 48 -24.79 5.86 -3.28
N ASP A 49 -23.59 5.41 -3.65
CA ASP A 49 -23.10 5.39 -5.03
C ASP A 49 -23.61 4.18 -5.83
N TYR A 50 -24.21 3.19 -5.16
CA TYR A 50 -24.64 1.95 -5.78
C TYR A 50 -26.16 1.87 -5.93
N MET A 51 -26.60 1.19 -6.97
CA MET A 51 -28.01 0.87 -7.21
C MET A 51 -28.17 -0.64 -7.31
N CYS A 52 -29.31 -1.16 -6.85
CA CYS A 52 -29.59 -2.58 -7.02
C CYS A 52 -29.73 -2.92 -8.51
N PRO A 53 -28.99 -3.90 -9.06
CA PRO A 53 -29.08 -4.26 -10.48
C PRO A 53 -30.44 -4.87 -10.86
N LYS A 54 -31.20 -5.36 -9.87
CA LYS A 54 -32.49 -6.03 -10.10
C LYS A 54 -33.68 -5.07 -10.10
N CYS A 55 -33.66 -4.04 -9.26
CA CYS A 55 -34.81 -3.15 -9.06
C CYS A 55 -34.48 -1.65 -9.10
N GLY A 56 -33.21 -1.27 -9.30
CA GLY A 56 -32.78 0.12 -9.41
C GLY A 56 -32.88 0.95 -8.12
N SER A 57 -33.35 0.37 -7.00
CA SER A 57 -33.47 1.11 -5.73
C SER A 57 -32.10 1.34 -5.08
N LYS A 58 -31.94 2.50 -4.46
CA LYS A 58 -30.76 2.88 -3.64
C LYS A 58 -30.83 2.41 -2.19
N GLU A 59 -31.94 1.78 -1.79
CA GLU A 59 -32.12 1.22 -0.45
C GLU A 59 -31.32 -0.08 -0.31
N LEU A 60 -30.05 0.08 0.05
CA LEU A 60 -29.05 -0.96 0.18
C LEU A 60 -28.52 -1.00 1.62
N ASP A 61 -28.37 -2.20 2.16
CA ASP A 61 -27.76 -2.47 3.45
C ASP A 61 -26.41 -3.16 3.25
N LEU A 62 -25.41 -2.77 4.03
CA LEU A 62 -24.13 -3.45 4.10
C LEU A 62 -24.26 -4.68 5.02
N ILE A 63 -24.14 -5.89 4.48
CA ILE A 63 -24.17 -7.12 5.31
C ILE A 63 -22.76 -7.53 5.75
N GLY A 64 -21.74 -7.20 4.96
CA GLY A 64 -20.36 -7.60 5.22
C GLY A 64 -19.35 -6.78 4.43
N VAL A 65 -18.10 -7.25 4.38
CA VAL A 65 -17.03 -6.59 3.64
C VAL A 65 -17.35 -6.68 2.15
N ARG A 66 -17.76 -5.56 1.53
CA ARG A 66 -18.14 -5.46 0.11
C ARG A 66 -19.39 -6.24 -0.32
N THR A 67 -20.26 -6.63 0.61
CA THR A 67 -21.54 -7.27 0.28
C THR A 67 -22.72 -6.38 0.63
N LEU A 68 -23.56 -6.11 -0.36
CA LEU A 68 -24.76 -5.28 -0.25
C LEU A 68 -26.02 -6.14 -0.38
N ARG A 69 -27.04 -5.82 0.41
CA ARG A 69 -28.40 -6.34 0.30
C ARG A 69 -29.33 -5.22 -0.08
N CYS A 70 -30.15 -5.44 -1.10
CA CYS A 70 -31.27 -4.53 -1.32
C CYS A 70 -32.39 -4.80 -0.31
N ARG A 71 -32.86 -3.76 0.40
CA ARG A 71 -34.04 -3.87 1.28
C ARG A 71 -35.33 -4.17 0.51
N ARG A 72 -35.46 -3.58 -0.67
CA ARG A 72 -36.70 -3.61 -1.46
C ARG A 72 -36.94 -4.96 -2.15
N CYS A 73 -35.91 -5.55 -2.76
CA CYS A 73 -36.04 -6.81 -3.49
C CYS A 73 -35.35 -8.00 -2.80
N GLY A 74 -34.64 -7.77 -1.69
CA GLY A 74 -33.92 -8.81 -0.95
C GLY A 74 -32.66 -9.35 -1.65
N THR A 75 -32.34 -8.87 -2.85
CA THR A 75 -31.20 -9.37 -3.63
C THR A 75 -29.89 -9.01 -2.95
N ILE A 76 -29.01 -10.00 -2.81
CA ILE A 76 -27.67 -9.85 -2.24
C ILE A 76 -26.68 -9.87 -3.41
N PHE A 77 -25.79 -8.89 -3.46
CA PHE A 77 -24.71 -8.85 -4.44
C PHE A 77 -23.42 -8.39 -3.80
N ALA A 78 -22.31 -8.96 -4.27
CA ALA A 78 -20.98 -8.55 -3.86
C ALA A 78 -20.47 -7.48 -4.83
N LEU A 79 -19.97 -6.38 -4.28
CA LEU A 79 -19.19 -5.43 -5.04
C LEU A 79 -17.83 -6.09 -5.33
N ARG A 80 -17.62 -6.53 -6.57
CA ARG A 80 -16.27 -6.70 -7.10
C ARG A 80 -15.66 -5.32 -7.14
N GLY A 81 -15.01 -4.94 -6.04
CA GLY A 81 -14.13 -3.79 -6.06
C GLY A 81 -13.19 -3.98 -7.21
N ALA A 82 -13.18 -3.04 -8.16
CA ALA A 82 -12.10 -2.90 -9.12
C ALA A 82 -10.83 -2.76 -8.28
N TYR A 83 -10.19 -3.89 -8.02
CA TYR A 83 -8.81 -3.92 -7.66
C TYR A 83 -8.14 -3.35 -8.90
N GLU A 84 -7.94 -2.03 -8.95
CA GLU A 84 -6.65 -1.57 -9.44
C GLU A 84 -5.66 -2.28 -8.51
N GLU A 85 -5.23 -3.46 -8.93
CA GLU A 85 -4.01 -4.07 -8.45
C GLU A 85 -2.89 -3.09 -8.82
N ARG A 86 -2.76 -1.99 -8.04
CA ARG A 86 -1.51 -1.26 -7.95
C ARG A 86 -0.57 -2.17 -7.19
N TRP A 87 -0.07 -3.18 -7.90
CA TRP A 87 1.19 -3.80 -7.58
C TRP A 87 2.22 -2.68 -7.62
N ILE A 88 2.44 -2.06 -6.46
CA ILE A 88 3.66 -1.29 -6.24
C ILE A 88 4.75 -2.35 -6.09
N ILE A 89 5.18 -2.90 -7.23
CA ILE A 89 6.35 -3.77 -7.32
C ILE A 89 7.53 -2.88 -6.96
N TRP A 90 7.97 -2.92 -5.72
CA TRP A 90 9.20 -2.26 -5.32
C TRP A 90 10.02 -3.18 -4.45
N PRO A 91 11.31 -3.30 -4.80
CA PRO A 91 12.26 -2.57 -3.96
C PRO A 91 13.40 -1.84 -4.70
N PHE A 92 13.47 -1.81 -6.03
CA PHE A 92 14.74 -1.44 -6.70
C PHE A 92 14.93 0.01 -7.19
N PHE A 93 13.93 0.90 -7.17
CA PHE A 93 14.00 2.13 -7.98
C PHE A 93 13.82 3.45 -7.23
N TRP A 94 14.71 3.76 -6.27
CA TRP A 94 14.73 4.94 -5.36
C TRP A 94 14.42 6.36 -5.95
N TRP A 95 14.12 6.54 -7.24
CA TRP A 95 13.94 7.86 -7.88
C TRP A 95 12.54 8.18 -8.44
N PHE A 96 11.69 7.26 -8.91
CA PHE A 96 10.46 7.66 -9.63
C PHE A 96 9.25 6.74 -9.39
N PRO A 97 8.11 7.24 -8.87
CA PRO A 97 6.84 6.54 -8.91
C PRO A 97 6.23 6.70 -10.31
N LEU A 98 6.67 5.89 -11.27
CA LEU A 98 6.01 5.79 -12.57
C LEU A 98 4.70 5.02 -12.39
N ILE A 99 3.61 5.78 -12.26
CA ILE A 99 2.24 5.28 -12.26
C ILE A 99 1.89 4.98 -13.73
N ILE A 100 1.84 3.71 -14.12
CA ILE A 100 1.42 3.29 -15.46
C ILE A 100 -0.08 2.94 -15.38
N PRO A 101 -0.98 3.72 -16.02
CA PRO A 101 -2.38 3.33 -16.14
C PRO A 101 -2.52 2.25 -17.24
N ILE A 102 -3.03 1.07 -16.89
CA ILE A 102 -3.40 0.03 -17.85
C ILE A 102 -4.86 0.26 -18.27
N PRO A 103 -5.17 0.43 -19.57
CA PRO A 103 -6.54 0.56 -20.03
C PRO A 103 -7.23 -0.82 -20.01
N LEU A 104 -8.17 -1.01 -19.09
CA LEU A 104 -9.02 -2.21 -19.07
C LEU A 104 -10.05 -2.12 -20.20
N LYS A 105 -9.94 -3.06 -21.13
CA LYS A 105 -10.88 -3.31 -22.21
C LYS A 105 -12.26 -3.66 -21.61
N ARG A 106 -13.25 -2.81 -21.89
CA ARG A 106 -14.67 -3.00 -21.57
C ARG A 106 -15.19 -4.18 -22.40
N GLU A 107 -15.38 -5.35 -21.79
CA GLU A 107 -16.26 -6.38 -22.35
C GLU A 107 -17.70 -6.04 -21.94
N GLU A 108 -18.46 -5.61 -22.93
CA GLU A 108 -19.92 -5.46 -22.88
C GLU A 108 -20.53 -6.85 -23.07
N SER A 109 -21.32 -7.32 -22.10
CA SER A 109 -22.26 -8.43 -22.26
C SER A 109 -23.53 -8.14 -21.48
#